data_AF-A0A2J8UPY6-F1
#
_entry.id   AF-A0A2J8UPY6-F1
#
_cell.length_a   1.000
_cell.length_b   1.000
_cell.length_c   1.000
_cell.angle_alpha   90.00
_cell.angle_beta   90.00
_cell.angle_gamma   90.00
#
_symmetry.space_group_name_H-M   'P 1'
#
loop_
_entity.id
_entity.type
_entity.pdbx_description
1 polymer ?
#
loop_
_entity_poly.entity_id
_entity_poly.type
_entity_poly.pdbx_seq_one_letter_code
_entity_poly.pdbx_strand_id
1 'polypeptide(L)'
;VEKRHDAIFRKVRGILNKLTPEKFDKLCLELLNVGVESKLILKGVILLIVDKALEEPKYSSLYAQLCLRLAEDAPNFDGPAAEGQPGQ
;
A
#
# COMPACT_ATOMS: atom_id res chain seq x y z
N VAL A 1 8.67 -12.11 15.24
CA VAL A 1 7.91 -11.79 14.01
C VAL A 1 7.08 -10.52 14.19
N GLU A 2 6.27 -10.41 15.25
CA GLU A 2 5.40 -9.24 15.50
C GLU A 2 6.10 -7.88 15.56
N LYS A 3 7.30 -7.79 16.16
CA LYS A 3 8.05 -6.52 16.26
C LYS A 3 8.45 -5.92 14.91
N ARG A 4 8.67 -6.75 13.88
CA ARG A 4 9.09 -6.28 12.54
C ARG A 4 7.91 -5.65 11.81
N HIS A 5 6.73 -6.27 11.89
CA HIS A 5 5.52 -5.72 11.28
C HIS A 5 5.09 -4.41 11.95
N ASP A 6 5.20 -4.31 13.28
CA ASP A 6 4.86 -3.08 14.01
C ASP A 6 5.74 -1.90 13.57
N ALA A 7 7.05 -2.14 13.38
CA ALA A 7 7.97 -1.13 12.88
C ALA A 7 7.61 -0.66 11.46
N ILE A 8 7.20 -1.59 10.59
CA ILE A 8 6.74 -1.27 9.22
C ILE A 8 5.47 -0.42 9.28
N PHE A 9 4.46 -0.81 10.06
CA PHE A 9 3.22 -0.05 10.17
C PHE A 9 3.43 1.35 10.76
N ARG A 10 4.31 1.51 11.76
CA ARG A 10 4.69 2.83 12.26
C ARG A 10 5.32 3.69 11.16
N LYS A 11 6.20 3.10 10.34
CA LYS A 11 6.84 3.82 9.23
C LYS A 11 5.82 4.23 8.17
N VAL A 12 4.95 3.31 7.74
CA VAL A 12 3.84 3.58 6.80
C VAL A 12 2.95 4.69 7.33
N ARG A 13 2.57 4.65 8.62
CA ARG A 13 1.76 5.71 9.23
C ARG A 13 2.50 7.06 9.22
N GLY A 14 3.81 7.06 9.42
CA GLY A 14 4.65 8.25 9.29
C GLY A 14 4.69 8.81 7.86
N ILE A 15 4.70 7.93 6.86
CA ILE A 15 4.64 8.31 5.43
C ILE A 15 3.28 8.95 5.12
N LEU A 16 2.18 8.28 5.51
CA LEU A 16 0.82 8.78 5.26
C LEU A 16 0.56 10.13 5.93
N ASN A 17 1.06 10.36 7.16
CA ASN A 17 0.94 11.68 7.82
C ASN A 17 1.72 12.80 7.12
N LYS A 18 2.74 12.47 6.32
CA LYS A 18 3.54 13.44 5.58
C LYS A 18 3.12 13.52 4.10
N LEU A 19 2.07 12.79 3.71
CA LEU A 19 1.63 12.69 2.34
C LEU A 19 1.06 14.03 1.89
N THR A 20 1.76 14.66 0.96
CA THR A 20 1.35 15.89 0.29
C THR A 20 1.61 15.73 -1.20
N PRO A 21 0.90 16.45 -2.08
CA PRO A 21 1.10 16.36 -3.53
C PRO A 21 2.56 16.61 -3.93
N GLU A 22 3.24 17.56 -3.29
CA GLU A 22 4.65 17.88 -3.55
C GLU A 22 5.61 16.74 -3.19
N LYS A 23 5.26 15.93 -2.19
CA LYS A 23 6.10 14.83 -1.71
C LYS A 23 5.57 13.46 -2.13
N PHE A 24 4.50 13.42 -2.92
CA PHE A 24 3.77 12.21 -3.24
C PHE A 24 4.69 11.16 -3.87
N ASP A 25 5.41 11.52 -4.92
CA ASP A 25 6.25 10.59 -5.68
C ASP A 25 7.29 9.90 -4.80
N LYS A 26 8.02 10.70 -4.01
CA LYS A 26 9.02 10.21 -3.06
C LYS A 26 8.41 9.32 -1.97
N LEU A 27 7.29 9.73 -1.39
CA LEU A 27 6.63 9.00 -0.31
C LEU A 27 5.94 7.73 -0.80
N CYS A 28 5.41 7.75 -2.03
CA CYS A 28 4.84 6.59 -2.70
C CYS A 28 5.91 5.52 -2.91
N LEU A 29 7.08 5.89 -3.46
CA LEU A 29 8.22 4.98 -3.60
C LEU A 29 8.67 4.40 -2.26
N GLU A 30 8.75 5.22 -1.21
CA GLU A 30 9.14 4.74 0.12
C GLU A 30 8.11 3.75 0.68
N LEU A 31 6.82 4.01 0.45
CA LEU A 31 5.73 3.14 0.87
C LEU A 31 5.70 1.83 0.09
N LEU A 32 5.93 1.85 -1.23
CA LEU A 32 6.06 0.64 -2.05
C LEU A 32 7.20 -0.23 -1.54
N ASN A 33 8.37 0.36 -1.26
CA ASN A 33 9.55 -0.39 -0.82
C ASN A 33 9.36 -1.09 0.54
N VAL A 34 8.46 -0.62 1.41
CA VAL A 34 8.20 -1.23 2.74
C VAL A 34 6.86 -1.95 2.84
N GLY A 35 5.89 -1.58 2.01
CA GLY A 35 4.49 -2.01 2.09
C GLY A 35 4.17 -3.30 1.33
N VAL A 36 5.07 -3.76 0.47
CA VAL A 36 4.89 -4.97 -0.34
C VAL A 36 5.75 -6.15 0.14
N GLU A 37 6.26 -6.12 1.38
CA GLU A 37 7.11 -7.21 1.91
C GLU A 37 6.34 -8.53 2.07
N SER A 38 5.02 -8.48 2.33
CA SER A 38 4.18 -9.66 2.55
C SER A 38 2.69 -9.33 2.41
N LYS A 39 1.86 -10.34 2.10
CA LYS A 39 0.38 -10.24 2.02
C LYS A 39 -0.24 -9.58 3.26
N LEU A 40 0.26 -9.93 4.45
CA LEU A 40 -0.22 -9.37 5.72
C LEU A 40 0.11 -7.88 5.84
N ILE A 41 1.33 -7.49 5.47
CA ILE A 41 1.76 -6.08 5.47
C ILE A 41 0.92 -5.29 4.47
N LEU A 42 0.82 -5.76 3.23
CA LEU A 42 0.04 -5.09 2.19
C LEU A 42 -1.41 -4.85 2.64
N LYS A 43 -2.06 -5.86 3.22
CA LYS A 43 -3.43 -5.72 3.74
C LYS A 43 -3.53 -4.63 4.82
N GLY A 44 -2.57 -4.58 5.75
CA GLY A 44 -2.53 -3.54 6.77
C GLY A 44 -2.24 -2.15 6.19
N VAL A 45 -1.37 -2.03 5.19
CA VAL A 45 -1.09 -0.78 4.48
C VAL A 45 -2.34 -0.24 3.79
N ILE A 46 -3.09 -1.10 3.09
CA ILE A 46 -4.35 -0.71 2.44
C ILE A 46 -5.37 -0.19 3.48
N LEU A 47 -5.52 -0.88 4.61
CA LEU A 47 -6.42 -0.42 5.68
C LEU A 47 -6.02 0.96 6.21
N LEU A 48 -4.73 1.22 6.40
CA LEU A 48 -4.24 2.53 6.85
C LEU A 48 -4.49 3.63 5.82
N ILE A 49 -4.37 3.34 4.52
CA ILE A 49 -4.65 4.30 3.45
C ILE A 49 -6.13 4.66 3.43
N VAL A 50 -7.02 3.67 3.54
CA VAL A 50 -8.48 3.89 3.55
C VAL A 50 -8.89 4.70 4.78
N ASP A 51 -8.39 4.34 5.97
CA ASP A 51 -8.65 5.08 7.21
C ASP A 51 -8.24 6.55 7.06
N LYS A 52 -7.05 6.80 6.51
CA LYS A 52 -6.56 8.15 6.23
C LYS A 52 -7.36 8.91 5.17
N ALA A 53 -7.85 8.22 4.15
CA ALA A 53 -8.71 8.83 3.15
C ALA A 53 -10.07 9.26 3.73
N LEU A 54 -10.60 8.51 4.70
CA LEU A 54 -11.81 8.88 5.44
C LEU A 54 -11.57 10.05 6.39
N GLU A 55 -10.42 10.11 7.06
CA GLU A 55 -10.04 11.26 7.90
C GLU A 55 -9.78 12.52 7.08
N GLU A 56 -9.18 12.39 5.89
CA GLU A 56 -8.73 13.49 5.06
C GLU A 56 -9.30 13.42 3.63
N PRO A 57 -10.61 13.61 3.45
CA PRO A 57 -11.28 13.42 2.16
C PRO A 57 -10.75 14.37 1.06
N LYS A 58 -10.15 15.50 1.44
CA LYS A 58 -9.45 16.43 0.52
C LYS A 58 -8.29 15.78 -0.25
N TYR A 59 -7.68 14.73 0.31
CA TYR A 59 -6.57 14.00 -0.29
C TYR A 59 -7.01 12.65 -0.86
N SER A 60 -8.30 12.38 -0.97
CA SER A 60 -8.85 11.13 -1.53
C SER A 60 -8.21 10.75 -2.87
N SER A 61 -8.01 11.73 -3.77
CA SER A 61 -7.38 11.49 -5.08
C SER A 61 -5.92 11.03 -4.97
N LEU A 62 -5.17 11.55 -3.99
CA LEU A 62 -3.80 11.12 -3.70
C LEU A 62 -3.78 9.70 -3.17
N TYR A 63 -4.68 9.37 -2.23
CA TYR A 63 -4.78 8.02 -1.68
C TYR A 63 -5.21 7.01 -2.76
N ALA A 64 -6.13 7.37 -3.65
CA ALA A 64 -6.52 6.54 -4.78
C ALA A 64 -5.35 6.27 -5.74
N GLN A 65 -4.56 7.31 -6.06
CA GLN A 65 -3.36 7.16 -6.88
C GLN A 65 -2.31 6.25 -6.20
N LEU A 66 -2.17 6.35 -4.88
CA LEU A 66 -1.27 5.49 -4.11
C LEU A 66 -1.70 4.01 -4.17
N CYS A 67 -3.00 3.74 -4.05
CA CYS A 67 -3.57 2.40 -4.22
C CYS A 67 -3.33 1.84 -5.64
N LEU A 68 -3.45 2.67 -6.68
CA LEU A 68 -3.14 2.27 -8.05
C LEU A 68 -1.69 1.82 -8.17
N ARG A 69 -0.74 2.63 -7.67
CA ARG A 69 0.68 2.29 -7.70
C ARG A 69 0.99 1.01 -6.92
N LEU A 70 0.36 0.83 -5.76
CA LEU A 70 0.46 -0.43 -5.02
C LEU A 70 -0.04 -1.63 -5.82
N ALA A 71 -1.13 -1.49 -6.58
CA ALA A 71 -1.66 -2.59 -7.39
C ALA A 71 -0.75 -2.94 -8.58
N GLU A 72 -0.05 -1.95 -9.16
CA GLU A 72 0.89 -2.15 -10.27
C GLU A 72 2.23 -2.75 -9.82
N ASP A 73 2.77 -2.32 -8.67
CA ASP A 73 4.09 -2.72 -8.18
C ASP A 73 4.07 -3.89 -7.18
N ALA A 74 2.93 -4.20 -6.54
CA ALA A 74 2.88 -5.29 -5.57
C ALA A 74 2.99 -6.66 -6.27
N PRO A 75 3.81 -7.58 -5.74
CA PRO A 75 3.89 -8.93 -6.28
C PRO A 75 2.57 -9.66 -6.04
N ASN A 76 2.22 -10.57 -6.94
CA ASN A 76 1.06 -11.43 -6.75
C ASN A 76 1.31 -12.35 -5.55
N PHE A 77 0.56 -12.15 -4.46
CA PHE A 77 0.62 -12.98 -3.26
C PHE A 77 -0.38 -14.13 -3.27
N ASP A 78 -1.23 -14.19 -4.28
CA ASP A 78 -1.95 -15.42 -4.59
C ASP A 78 -0.92 -16.40 -5.16
N GLY A 79 -0.87 -17.63 -4.65
CA GLY A 79 0.02 -18.65 -5.20
C GLY A 79 -0.27 -18.86 -6.70
N PRO A 80 0.48 -19.72 -7.42
CA PRO A 80 0.01 -20.15 -8.73
C PRO A 80 -1.35 -20.82 -8.49
N ALA A 81 -2.42 -20.05 -8.71
CA ALA A 81 -3.74 -20.59 -8.91
C ALA A 81 -3.52 -21.62 -10.01
N ALA A 82 -3.74 -22.89 -9.65
CA ALA A 82 -3.64 -24.00 -10.59
C ALA A 82 -4.24 -23.55 -11.92
N GLU A 83 -3.47 -23.74 -12.98
CA GLU A 83 -3.91 -23.54 -14.35
C GLU A 83 -5.37 -23.97 -14.51
N GLY A 84 -6.19 -22.99 -14.86
CA GLY A 84 -7.59 -23.15 -15.20
C GLY A 84 -7.94 -22.12 -16.26
N GLN A 85 -7.17 -22.06 -17.34
CA GLN A 85 -7.56 -21.43 -18.61
C GLN A 85 -8.50 -22.40 -19.34
N PRO A 86 -9.54 -21.93 -20.05
CA PRO A 86 -9.36 -21.55 -21.46
C PRO A 86 -10.15 -20.25 -21.78
N GLY A 87 -9.70 -19.35 -22.64
CA GLY A 87 -9.60 -19.57 -24.09
C GLY A 87 -10.81 -18.89 -24.77
N GLN A 88 -10.49 -18.01 -25.74
CA GLN A 88 -11.36 -17.25 -26.66
C GLN A 88 -11.73 -15.82 -26.21
#